data_AF-E8JYV6-F1
#
_entry.id   AF-E8JYV6-F1
#
_cell.length_a   1.000
_cell.length_b   1.000
_cell.length_c   1.000
_cell.angle_alpha   90.00
_cell.angle_beta   90.00
_cell.angle_gamma   90.00
#
_symmetry.space_group_name_H-M   'P 1'
#
loop_
_entity.id
_entity.type
_entity.pdbx_description
1 polymer ?
#
loop_
_entity_poly.entity_id
_entity_poly.type
_entity_poly.pdbx_seq_one_letter_code
_entity_poly.pdbx_strand_id
1 'polypeptide(L)' 'MDIQLAFILLLISLCFFLLVRKNIITKKFTEFLIKNRCPELDFLESSEFSVLECAKILNKKYKIGLINSYIVVNSIKVG' A
#
# COMPACT_ATOMS: atom_id res chain seq x y z
N MET A 1 -27.02 -28.30 -8.85
CA MET A 1 -26.99 -27.24 -7.83
C MET A 1 -25.67 -27.27 -7.05
N ASP A 2 -25.16 -28.47 -6.72
CA ASP A 2 -23.95 -28.65 -5.89
C ASP A 2 -22.64 -28.23 -6.57
N ILE A 3 -22.46 -28.51 -7.86
CA ILE A 3 -21.26 -28.10 -8.61
C ILE A 3 -21.16 -26.57 -8.66
N GLN A 4 -22.29 -25.89 -8.88
CA GLN A 4 -22.35 -24.44 -8.97
C GLN A 4 -22.03 -23.79 -7.62
N LEU A 5 -22.55 -24.35 -6.52
CA LEU A 5 -22.20 -23.93 -5.16
C LEU A 5 -20.71 -24.14 -4.84
N ALA A 6 -20.15 -25.30 -5.23
CA ALA A 6 -18.73 -25.60 -5.05
C ALA A 6 -17.84 -24.60 -5.80
N PHE A 7 -18.18 -24.25 -7.05
CA PHE A 7 -17.48 -23.22 -7.81
C PHE A 7 -17.53 -21.84 -7.12
N ILE A 8 -18.69 -21.44 -6.60
CA ILE A 8 -18.84 -20.18 -5.88
C ILE A 8 -17.95 -20.15 -4.62
N LEU A 9 -17.94 -21.22 -3.84
CA LEU A 9 -17.08 -21.32 -2.65
C LEU A 9 -15.59 -21.28 -3.01
N LEU A 10 -15.19 -21.95 -4.09
CA LEU A 10 -13.82 -21.91 -4.61
C LEU A 10 -13.42 -20.47 -5.00
N LEU A 11 -14.28 -19.77 -5.73
CA LEU A 11 -14.08 -18.38 -6.14
C LEU A 11 -13.93 -17.43 -4.94
N ILE A 12 -14.78 -17.58 -3.92
CA ILE A 12 -14.69 -16.79 -2.69
C ILE A 12 -13.37 -17.06 -1.97
N SER A 13 -12.99 -18.33 -1.83
CA SER A 13 -11.72 -18.73 -1.21
C SER A 13 -10.53 -18.15 -1.97
N LEU A 14 -10.56 -18.18 -3.30
CA LEU A 14 -9.50 -17.62 -4.15
C LEU A 14 -9.41 -16.10 -3.98
N CYS A 15 -10.53 -15.39 -3.97
CA CYS A 15 -10.57 -13.95 -3.72
C CYS A 15 -9.96 -13.60 -2.35
N PHE A 16 -10.30 -14.37 -1.32
CA PHE A 16 -9.74 -14.17 0.03
C PHE A 16 -8.23 -14.41 0.06
N PHE A 17 -7.76 -15.48 -0.58
CA PHE A 17 -6.34 -15.78 -0.71
C PHE A 17 -5.57 -14.66 -1.41
N LEU A 18 -6.10 -14.14 -2.51
CA LEU A 18 -5.50 -13.03 -3.25
C LEU A 18 -5.47 -11.73 -2.44
N LEU A 19 -6.53 -11.43 -1.68
CA LEU A 19 -6.59 -10.27 -0.78
C LEU A 19 -5.50 -10.34 0.30
N VAL A 20 -5.33 -11.49 0.95
CA VAL A 20 -4.29 -11.69 1.97
C VAL A 20 -2.90 -11.52 1.36
N ARG A 21 -2.63 -12.16 0.20
CA ARG A 21 -1.34 -12.05 -0.50
C ARG A 21 -1.03 -10.60 -0.87
N LYS A 22 -2.02 -9.87 -1.42
CA LYS A 22 -1.88 -8.45 -1.74
C LYS A 22 -1.46 -7.65 -0.52
N ASN A 23 -2.13 -7.86 0.62
CA ASN A 23 -1.84 -7.11 1.85
C ASN A 23 -0.41 -7.38 2.36
N ILE A 24 0.06 -8.62 2.32
CA ILE A 24 1.43 -8.99 2.70
C ILE A 24 2.47 -8.29 1.81
N ILE A 25 2.26 -8.31 0.48
CA ILE A 25 3.15 -7.66 -0.48
C ILE A 25 3.19 -6.15 -0.23
N THR A 26 2.03 -5.52 -0.09
CA THR A 26 1.93 -4.09 0.19
C THR A 26 2.65 -3.71 1.48
N LYS A 27 2.48 -4.48 2.55
CA LYS A 27 3.18 -4.25 3.81
C LYS A 27 4.71 -4.31 3.66
N LYS A 28 5.24 -5.36 3.03
CA LYS A 28 6.69 -5.49 2.77
C LYS A 28 7.21 -4.34 1.91
N PHE A 29 6.43 -3.90 0.93
CA PHE A 29 6.83 -2.80 0.06
C PHE A 29 6.80 -1.45 0.81
N THR A 30 5.82 -1.23 1.70
CA THR A 30 5.80 -0.08 2.60
C THR A 30 7.03 -0.04 3.52
N GLU A 31 7.38 -1.16 4.14
CA GLU A 31 8.61 -1.28 4.94
C GLU A 31 9.87 -1.01 4.10
N PHE A 32 9.91 -1.51 2.86
CA PHE A 32 10.99 -1.24 1.92
C PHE A 32 11.15 0.26 1.60
N LEU A 33 10.06 0.96 1.33
CA LEU A 33 10.08 2.40 1.04
C LEU A 33 10.62 3.20 2.22
N ILE A 34 10.20 2.86 3.45
CA ILE A 34 10.68 3.53 4.67
C ILE A 34 12.18 3.28 4.87
N LYS A 35 12.63 2.02 4.72
CA LYS A 35 14.01 1.63 5.00
C LYS A 35 15.03 2.22 4.02
N ASN A 36 14.68 2.29 2.73
CA ASN A 36 15.66 2.60 1.69
C ASN A 36 15.65 4.06 1.23
N ARG A 37 14.76 4.91 1.80
CA ARG A 37 14.56 6.35 1.43
C ARG A 37 15.03 6.64 0.00
N CYS A 38 14.29 6.10 -0.96
CA CYS A 38 14.63 6.24 -2.37
C CYS A 38 14.73 7.74 -2.75
N PRO A 39 15.66 8.18 -3.61
CA PRO A 39 15.76 9.58 -4.05
C PRO A 39 14.45 10.13 -4.63
N GLU A 40 13.60 9.24 -5.14
CA GLU A 40 12.26 9.57 -5.59
C GLU A 40 11.31 10.07 -4.48
N LEU A 41 11.71 9.98 -3.21
CA LEU A 41 10.98 10.41 -2.02
C LEU A 41 11.52 11.72 -1.45
N ASP A 42 12.52 12.36 -2.07
CA ASP A 42 13.14 13.60 -1.59
C ASP A 42 12.10 14.75 -1.46
N PHE A 43 11.03 14.71 -2.26
CA PHE A 43 9.90 15.64 -2.14
C PHE A 43 9.13 15.53 -0.80
N LEU A 44 9.32 14.45 -0.04
CA LEU A 44 8.72 14.30 1.30
C LEU A 44 9.44 15.15 2.35
N GLU A 45 10.72 15.43 2.14
CA GLU A 45 11.53 16.27 3.02
C GLU A 45 11.30 17.76 2.76
N SER A 46 10.75 18.12 1.59
CA SER A 46 10.37 19.51 1.32
C SER A 46 9.13 19.92 2.14
N SER A 47 9.13 21.17 2.62
CA SER A 47 8.00 21.78 3.33
C SER A 47 6.87 22.23 2.40
N GLU A 48 6.99 22.00 1.09
CA GLU A 48 6.03 22.49 0.10
C GLU A 48 4.66 21.79 0.16
N PHE A 49 4.65 20.52 0.56
CA PHE A 49 3.43 19.71 0.56
C PHE A 49 3.00 19.30 1.97
N SER A 50 1.69 19.30 2.21
CA SER A 50 1.14 18.72 3.43
C SER A 50 1.35 17.20 3.48
N VAL A 51 1.35 16.61 4.68
CA VAL A 51 1.48 15.14 4.86
C VAL A 51 0.44 14.38 4.03
N LEU A 52 -0.78 14.91 3.96
CA LEU A 52 -1.87 14.31 3.20
C LEU A 52 -1.65 14.39 1.67
N GLU A 53 -1.13 15.50 1.17
CA GLU A 53 -0.80 15.65 -0.26
C GLU A 53 0.35 14.72 -0.66
N CYS A 54 1.41 14.68 0.14
CA CYS A 54 2.49 13.71 -0.01
C CYS A 54 1.95 12.27 -0.05
N ALA A 55 1.03 11.93 0.86
CA ALA A 55 0.44 10.59 0.91
C ALA A 55 -0.41 10.30 -0.33
N LYS A 56 -1.15 11.28 -0.87
CA LYS A 56 -1.91 11.15 -2.12
C LYS A 56 -0.99 10.95 -3.33
N ILE A 57 0.09 11.73 -3.43
CA ILE A 57 1.09 11.61 -4.50
C ILE A 57 1.73 10.22 -4.45
N LEU A 58 2.14 9.79 -3.25
CA LEU A 58 2.76 8.49 -3.04
C LEU A 58 1.80 7.34 -3.37
N ASN A 59 0.53 7.45 -2.96
CA ASN A 59 -0.49 6.46 -3.29
C ASN A 59 -0.78 6.43 -4.80
N LYS A 60 -0.78 7.57 -5.47
CA LYS A 60 -0.96 7.65 -6.93
C LYS A 60 0.18 6.95 -7.66
N LYS A 61 1.42 7.09 -7.18
CA LYS A 61 2.61 6.48 -7.78
C LYS A 61 2.70 4.97 -7.54
N TYR A 62 2.60 4.54 -6.28
CA TYR A 62 2.88 3.15 -5.90
C TYR A 62 1.64 2.29 -5.63
N LYS A 63 0.44 2.88 -5.60
CA LYS A 63 -0.85 2.17 -5.39
C LYS A 63 -0.88 1.29 -4.12
N ILE A 64 -0.18 1.73 -3.07
CA ILE A 64 -0.04 1.02 -1.80
C ILE A 64 -1.23 1.22 -0.85
N GLY A 65 -2.18 2.06 -1.22
CA GLY A 65 -3.33 2.44 -0.39
C GLY A 65 -3.01 3.66 0.47
N LEU A 66 -4.01 4.53 0.66
CA LEU A 66 -3.83 5.84 1.30
C LEU A 66 -3.25 5.73 2.71
N ILE A 67 -3.70 4.74 3.50
CA ILE A 67 -3.22 4.50 4.87
C ILE A 67 -1.74 4.14 4.87
N ASN A 68 -1.33 3.18 4.04
CA ASN A 68 0.08 2.78 3.94
C ASN A 68 0.95 3.92 3.41
N SER A 69 0.45 4.69 2.44
CA SER A 69 1.13 5.90 1.99
C SER A 69 1.30 6.92 3.10
N TYR A 70 0.28 7.13 3.92
CA TYR A 70 0.37 8.01 5.08
C TYR A 70 1.42 7.53 6.08
N ILE A 71 1.47 6.23 6.37
CA ILE A 71 2.49 5.63 7.24
C ILE A 71 3.91 5.91 6.70
N VAL A 72 4.15 5.71 5.39
CA VAL A 72 5.45 5.99 4.77
C VAL A 72 5.81 7.46 4.92
N VAL A 73 4.91 8.37 4.55
CA VAL A 73 5.16 9.81 4.60
C VAL A 73 5.43 10.26 6.03
N ASN A 74 4.62 9.82 6.98
CA ASN A 74 4.79 10.19 8.39
C ASN A 74 6.12 9.68 8.95
N SER A 75 6.52 8.45 8.58
CA SER A 75 7.80 7.85 9.02
C SER A 75 9.03 8.55 8.45
N ILE A 76 8.88 9.30 7.36
CA ILE A 76 9.99 10.00 6.68
C ILE A 76 10.02 11.49 7.05
N LYS A 77 8.86 12.14 7.15
CA LYS A 77 8.73 13.59 7.35
C LYS A 77 8.73 14.01 8.83
N VAL A 78 8.24 13.15 9.71
CA VAL A 78 8.16 13.41 11.16
C VAL A 78 9.20 12.60 11.94
N GLY A 79 9.68 11.49 11.34
CA GLY A 79 10.68 10.58 11.93
C GLY A 79 12.12 10.99 11.67
#